data_AF-J9UAX5-F1
#
_entry.id   AF-J9UAX5-F1
#
_cell.length_a   1.000
_cell.length_b   1.000
_cell.length_c   1.000
_cell.angle_alpha   90.00
_cell.angle_beta   90.00
_cell.angle_gamma   90.00
#
_symmetry.space_group_name_H-M   'P 1'
#
loop_
_entity.id
_entity.type
_entity.pdbx_description
1 polymer ?
#
loop_
_entity_poly.entity_id
_entity_poly.type
_entity_poly.pdbx_seq_one_letter_code
_entity_poly.pdbx_strand_id
1 'polypeptide(L)'
;MKDKSEKAICPICNEPIYIPEEGIMHNITNKLAHFECILKEIKSNNEEEMEENDKIVYLGSGTFGIIQERKNSKGTKLFVRKRINYENRKVKKVEDDSDPEEEDLFNV
;
A
#
# COMPACT_ATOMS: atom_id res chain seq x y z
N MET A 1 -10.68 -33.21 -10.06
CA MET A 1 -10.54 -32.55 -11.37
C MET A 1 -9.68 -31.32 -11.15
N LYS A 2 -8.59 -31.14 -11.90
CA LYS A 2 -7.63 -30.05 -11.65
C LYS A 2 -8.26 -28.74 -12.11
N ASP A 3 -8.61 -27.90 -11.15
CA ASP A 3 -8.98 -26.51 -11.37
C ASP A 3 -7.88 -25.86 -12.19
N LYS A 4 -8.21 -25.52 -13.44
CA LYS A 4 -7.33 -24.80 -14.34
C LYS A 4 -7.49 -23.32 -13.98
N SER A 5 -7.08 -22.97 -12.77
CA SER A 5 -7.14 -21.59 -12.29
C SER A 5 -6.28 -20.75 -13.22
N GLU A 6 -6.91 -19.88 -14.01
CA GLU A 6 -6.22 -18.90 -14.83
C GLU A 6 -5.37 -18.03 -13.90
N LYS A 7 -4.05 -18.26 -13.93
CA LYS A 7 -3.12 -17.49 -13.11
C LYS A 7 -3.11 -16.05 -13.61
N ALA A 8 -3.27 -15.10 -12.71
CA ALA A 8 -3.08 -13.70 -13.05
C ALA A 8 -1.65 -13.49 -13.57
N ILE A 9 -1.50 -12.76 -14.66
CA ILE A 9 -0.19 -12.41 -15.24
C ILE A 9 0.15 -11.00 -14.78
N CYS A 10 1.33 -10.83 -14.19
CA CYS A 10 1.81 -9.54 -13.73
C CYS A 10 2.02 -8.59 -14.93
N PRO A 11 1.44 -7.39 -14.94
CA PRO A 11 1.57 -6.43 -16.05
C PRO A 11 2.97 -5.79 -16.16
N ILE A 12 3.83 -5.94 -15.14
CA ILE A 12 5.17 -5.33 -15.11
C ILE A 12 6.22 -6.31 -15.66
N CYS A 13 6.29 -7.54 -15.13
CA CYS A 13 7.27 -8.54 -15.56
C CYS A 13 6.73 -9.58 -16.56
N ASN A 14 5.42 -9.60 -16.81
CA ASN A 14 4.73 -10.60 -17.64
C ASN A 14 4.86 -12.05 -17.15
N GLU A 15 5.22 -12.26 -15.89
CA GLU A 15 5.28 -13.59 -15.26
C GLU A 15 3.97 -13.92 -14.53
N PRO A 16 3.61 -15.21 -14.40
CA PRO A 16 2.43 -15.62 -13.64
C PRO A 16 2.60 -15.33 -12.15
N ILE A 17 1.51 -14.88 -11.52
CA ILE A 17 1.41 -14.71 -10.07
C ILE A 17 0.91 -16.02 -9.49
N TYR A 18 1.78 -16.67 -8.71
CA TYR A 18 1.47 -17.96 -8.07
C TYR A 18 0.69 -17.81 -6.78
N ILE A 19 0.90 -16.70 -6.06
CA ILE A 19 0.27 -16.37 -4.79
C ILE A 19 -0.46 -15.03 -4.96
N PRO A 20 -1.73 -15.04 -5.43
CA PRO A 20 -2.48 -13.82 -5.68
C PRO A 20 -2.65 -12.91 -4.46
N GLU A 21 -2.64 -13.49 -3.26
CA GLU A 21 -2.77 -12.79 -1.97
C GLU A 21 -1.58 -11.87 -1.66
N GLU A 22 -0.41 -12.16 -2.24
CA GLU A 22 0.79 -11.32 -2.14
C GLU A 22 0.86 -10.25 -3.24
N GLY A 23 -0.07 -10.30 -4.21
CA GLY A 23 -0.16 -9.32 -5.28
C GLY A 23 -0.78 -8.00 -4.81
N ILE A 24 -0.42 -6.92 -5.49
CA ILE A 24 -1.04 -5.60 -5.33
C ILE A 24 -1.63 -5.18 -6.68
N MET A 25 -2.76 -4.47 -6.66
CA MET A 25 -3.38 -3.93 -7.87
C MET A 25 -2.51 -2.82 -8.47
N HIS A 26 -2.09 -3.00 -9.72
CA HIS A 26 -1.33 -2.00 -10.46
C HIS A 26 -2.18 -0.76 -10.72
N ASN A 27 -1.66 0.42 -10.38
CA ASN A 27 -2.40 1.68 -10.34
C ASN A 27 -2.91 2.15 -11.72
N ILE A 28 -2.20 1.84 -12.80
CA ILE A 28 -2.55 2.26 -14.17
C ILE A 28 -3.37 1.19 -14.88
N THR A 29 -2.94 -0.07 -14.79
CA THR A 29 -3.54 -1.17 -15.58
C THR A 29 -4.71 -1.83 -14.87
N ASN A 30 -4.89 -1.57 -13.57
CA ASN A 30 -5.87 -2.25 -12.71
C ASN A 30 -5.79 -3.78 -12.79
N LYS A 31 -4.59 -4.32 -13.05
CA LYS A 31 -4.31 -5.76 -13.03
C LYS A 31 -3.46 -6.10 -11.81
N LEU A 32 -3.60 -7.31 -11.32
CA LEU A 32 -2.77 -7.81 -10.22
C LEU A 32 -1.30 -7.85 -10.68
N ALA A 33 -0.41 -7.26 -9.90
CA ALA A 33 1.03 -7.27 -10.11
C ALA A 33 1.75 -7.81 -8.88
N HIS A 34 2.97 -8.33 -9.06
CA HIS A 34 3.79 -8.72 -7.93
C HIS A 34 4.14 -7.51 -7.07
N PHE A 35 4.11 -7.70 -5.75
CA PHE A 35 4.54 -6.69 -4.78
C PHE A 35 5.92 -6.13 -5.09
N GLU A 36 6.89 -7.01 -5.39
CA GLU A 36 8.26 -6.60 -5.70
C GLU A 36 8.36 -5.77 -6.99
N CYS A 37 7.54 -6.07 -7.99
CA CYS A 37 7.54 -5.31 -9.24
C CYS A 37 7.04 -3.88 -8.99
N ILE A 38 5.98 -3.72 -8.20
CA ILE A 38 5.48 -2.42 -7.79
C ILE A 38 6.52 -1.67 -6.96
N LEU A 39 7.19 -2.34 -6.03
CA LEU A 39 8.25 -1.73 -5.22
C LEU A 39 9.40 -1.20 -6.09
N LYS A 40 9.82 -1.97 -7.10
CA LYS A 40 10.85 -1.57 -8.07
C LYS A 40 10.38 -0.38 -8.91
N GLU A 41 9.15 -0.41 -9.41
CA GLU A 41 8.56 0.69 -10.17
C GLU A 41 8.51 1.98 -9.34
N ILE A 42 8.01 1.92 -8.11
CA ILE A 42 7.97 3.08 -7.20
C ILE A 42 9.39 3.58 -6.94
N LYS A 43 10.36 2.69 -6.74
CA LYS A 43 11.76 3.07 -6.56
C LYS A 43 12.31 3.82 -7.77
N SER A 44 12.17 3.25 -8.97
CA SER A 44 12.63 3.89 -10.20
C SER A 44 11.95 5.25 -10.44
N ASN A 45 10.66 5.36 -10.15
CA ASN A 45 9.90 6.60 -10.33
C ASN A 45 10.25 7.71 -9.31
N ASN A 46 10.93 7.37 -8.20
CA ASN A 46 11.30 8.34 -7.16
C ASN A 46 12.82 8.41 -6.96
N GLU A 47 13.62 7.73 -7.79
CA GLU A 47 15.08 7.64 -7.60
C GLU A 47 15.76 9.01 -7.61
N GLU A 48 15.27 9.95 -8.43
CA GLU A 48 15.77 11.33 -8.49
C GLU A 48 15.51 12.14 -7.20
N GLU A 49 14.50 11.76 -6.41
CA GLU A 49 14.13 12.43 -5.16
C GLU A 49 14.67 11.71 -3.90
N MET A 50 15.24 10.51 -4.05
CA MET A 50 15.73 9.71 -2.94
C MET A 50 17.15 10.12 -2.53
N GLU A 51 17.37 10.26 -1.22
CA GLU A 51 18.70 10.45 -0.63
C GLU A 51 19.37 9.09 -0.31
N GLU A 52 20.69 9.07 -0.09
CA GLU A 52 21.47 7.83 0.20
C GLU A 52 20.94 7.02 1.39
N ASN A 53 20.31 7.68 2.36
CA ASN A 53 19.76 7.04 3.57
C ASN A 53 18.26 6.76 3.48
N ASP A 54 17.65 6.98 2.31
CA ASP A 54 16.25 6.72 2.11
C ASP A 54 15.97 5.24 1.79
N LYS A 55 14.89 4.74 2.36
CA LYS A 55 14.37 3.39 2.09
C LYS A 55 12.89 3.48 1.74
N ILE A 56 12.47 2.70 0.76
CA ILE A 56 11.04 2.52 0.47
C ILE A 56 10.50 1.38 1.33
N VAL A 57 9.42 1.65 2.04
CA VAL A 57 8.71 0.68 2.89
C VAL A 57 7.23 0.65 2.52
N TYR A 58 6.61 -0.50 2.71
CA TYR A 58 5.17 -0.62 2.61
C TYR A 58 4.52 -0.26 3.95
N LEU A 59 3.60 0.70 3.92
CA LEU A 59 2.90 1.19 5.11
C LEU A 59 1.55 0.48 5.33
N GLY A 60 1.12 -0.36 4.38
CA GLY A 60 -0.17 -1.04 4.42
C GLY A 60 -1.21 -0.40 3.50
N SER A 61 -2.29 -1.13 3.23
CA SER A 61 -3.45 -0.68 2.44
C SER A 61 -3.08 -0.05 1.09
N GLY A 62 -2.13 -0.64 0.36
CA GLY A 62 -1.67 -0.12 -0.92
C GLY A 62 -0.89 1.19 -0.86
N THR A 63 -0.44 1.60 0.34
CA THR A 63 0.36 2.81 0.54
C THR A 63 1.82 2.46 0.80
N PHE A 64 2.72 3.13 0.09
CA PHE A 64 4.16 3.05 0.28
C PHE A 64 4.68 4.32 0.92
N GLY A 65 5.84 4.25 1.57
CA GLY A 65 6.49 5.39 2.19
C GLY A 65 7.97 5.41 1.89
N ILE A 66 8.52 6.60 1.65
CA ILE A 66 9.97 6.82 1.67
C ILE A 66 10.30 7.22 3.10
N ILE A 67 11.12 6.41 3.78
CA ILE A 67 11.60 6.66 5.14
C ILE A 67 13.09 7.00 5.12
N GLN A 68 13.51 7.81 6.07
CA GLN A 68 14.91 8.11 6.31
C GLN A 68 15.32 7.64 7.70
N GLU A 69 16.40 6.88 7.76
CA GLU A 69 17.03 6.47 9.01
C GLU A 69 18.01 7.54 9.49
N ARG A 70 17.73 8.16 10.64
CA ARG A 70 18.66 9.08 11.29
C ARG A 70 19.22 8.42 12.54
N LYS A 71 20.53 8.14 12.55
CA LYS A 71 21.26 7.73 13.74
C LYS A 71 21.45 8.94 14.65
N ASN A 72 21.05 8.83 15.90
CA ASN A 72 21.33 9.82 16.92
C ASN A 72 21.99 9.15 18.12
N SER A 73 22.58 9.93 19.04
CA SER A 73 23.27 9.41 20.23
C SER A 73 22.37 8.62 21.19
N LYS A 74 21.04 8.61 20.99
CA LYS A 74 20.05 7.84 21.75
C LYS A 74 19.40 6.67 20.97
N GLY A 75 19.85 6.39 19.74
CA GLY A 75 19.33 5.31 18.90
C GLY A 75 18.95 5.75 17.47
N THR A 76 18.42 4.80 16.69
CA THR A 76 17.96 5.03 15.31
C THR A 76 16.51 5.50 15.32
N LYS A 77 16.24 6.66 14.73
CA LYS A 77 14.86 7.15 14.50
C LYS A 77 14.51 7.03 13.02
N LEU A 78 13.29 6.56 12.75
CA LEU A 78 12.71 6.45 11.42
C LEU A 78 11.80 7.65 11.17
N PHE A 79 11.99 8.33 10.06
CA PHE A 79 11.16 9.46 9.64
C PHE A 79 10.54 9.17 8.27
N VAL A 80 9.20 9.22 8.17
CA VAL A 80 8.52 9.12 6.88
C VAL A 80 8.63 10.47 6.16
N ARG A 81 9.43 10.53 5.09
CA ARG A 81 9.61 11.74 4.26
C ARG A 81 8.45 11.95 3.30
N LYS A 82 7.97 10.87 2.68
CA LYS A 82 6.93 10.91 1.64
C LYS A 82 6.02 9.70 1.78
N ARG A 83 4.72 9.89 1.54
CA ARG A 83 3.75 8.81 1.39
C ARG A 83 3.29 8.77 -0.06
N ILE A 84 3.20 7.57 -0.61
CA ILE A 84 2.86 7.27 -2.00
C ILE A 84 1.65 6.34 -1.94
N ASN A 85 0.47 6.88 -2.23
CA ASN A 85 -0.73 6.06 -2.33
C ASN A 85 -0.73 5.39 -3.71
N TYR A 86 -0.52 4.08 -3.74
CA TYR A 86 -0.39 3.32 -4.98
C TYR A 86 -1.72 2.68 -5.38
N GLU A 87 -2.39 1.97 -4.46
CA GLU A 87 -3.76 1.52 -4.69
C GLU A 87 -4.72 2.66 -4.32
N ASN A 88 -5.32 3.32 -5.32
CA ASN A 88 -6.45 4.22 -5.13
C ASN A 88 -7.73 3.46 -4.68
N ARG A 89 -7.64 2.69 -3.60
CA ARG A 89 -8.83 2.20 -2.90
C ARG A 89 -9.50 3.43 -2.34
N LYS A 90 -10.71 3.73 -2.84
CA LYS A 90 -11.63 4.65 -2.18
C LYS A 90 -11.73 4.14 -0.74
N VAL A 91 -11.15 4.88 0.21
CA VAL A 91 -11.39 4.64 1.62
C VAL A 91 -12.91 4.67 1.75
N LYS A 92 -13.55 3.52 2.04
CA LYS A 92 -14.95 3.54 2.41
C LYS A 92 -14.99 4.42 3.65
N LYS A 93 -15.59 5.61 3.53
CA LYS A 93 -15.99 6.35 4.71
C LYS A 93 -16.88 5.38 5.46
N VAL A 94 -16.47 4.98 6.66
CA VAL A 94 -17.41 4.46 7.64
C VAL A 94 -18.40 5.60 7.85
N GLU A 95 -19.62 5.40 7.38
CA GLU A 95 -20.73 6.25 7.76
C GLU A 95 -20.88 6.07 9.27
N ASP A 96 -20.96 7.19 9.97
CA ASP A 96 -21.10 7.24 11.42
C ASP A 96 -22.47 6.61 11.75
N ASP A 97 -22.49 5.33 12.13
CA ASP A 97 -23.66 4.60 12.65
C ASP A 97 -24.04 5.12 14.07
N SER A 98 -23.95 6.43 14.29
CA SER A 98 -24.47 7.07 15.48
C SER A 98 -26.00 7.04 15.37
N ASP A 99 -26.59 6.00 15.95
CA ASP A 99 -28.03 5.78 16.10
C ASP A 99 -28.66 6.96 16.86
N PRO A 100 -29.53 7.77 16.23
CA PRO A 100 -30.10 8.96 16.84
C PRO A 100 -31.16 8.67 17.93
N GLU A 101 -31.49 7.40 18.21
CA GLU A 101 -32.60 7.06 19.12
C GLU A 101 -32.23 7.00 20.62
N GLU A 102 -30.96 7.15 21.03
CA GLU A 102 -30.60 7.14 22.47
C GLU A 102 -30.73 8.49 23.20
N GLU A 103 -30.92 9.62 22.49
CA GLU A 103 -31.02 10.93 23.15
C GLU A 103 -32.38 11.19 23.84
N ASP A 104 -33.43 10.44 23.51
CA ASP A 104 -34.77 10.61 24.10
C ASP A 104 -35.00 9.81 25.40
N LEU A 105 -34.08 8.91 25.80
CA LEU A 105 -34.25 8.10 27.02
C LEU A 105 -33.76 8.79 28.30
N PHE A 106 -32.99 9.88 28.19
CA PHE A 106 -32.40 10.57 29.35
C PHE A 106 -33.14 11.84 29.78
N ASN A 107 -34.31 12.10 29.18
CA ASN A 107 -35.10 13.29 29.48
C ASN A 107 -36.39 13.02 30.28
N VAL A 108 -36.39 11.98 31.13
CA VAL A 108 -37.45 11.69 32.11
C VAL A 108 -37.00 11.99 33.53
#